data_AF-A0A368KRC7-F1
#
_entry.id   AF-A0A368KRC7-F1
#
_cell.length_a   1.000
_cell.length_b   1.000
_cell.length_c   1.000
_cell.angle_alpha   90.00
_cell.angle_beta   90.00
_cell.angle_gamma   90.00
#
_symmetry.space_group_name_H-M   'P 1'
#
loop_
_entity.id
_entity.type
_entity.pdbx_description
1 polymer ?
#
loop_
_entity_poly.entity_id
_entity_poly.type
_entity_poly.pdbx_seq_one_letter_code
_entity_poly.pdbx_strand_id
1 'polypeptide(L)'
;MLTSPADEVRSRNVEQIRRHATDLFNQQCWCWGRDVLRPEGNWLQELGFEKLKPPADRKDCSSSVYQLSLSGGRCVVLRGFGAYFGDRKLGGVFLSRNKFEPRYLSQSKLEHPPWSDSDLPESQPITETNRESYTMLTRCLIDWIADYEMEVLSRLGLPYREMTLIPWDTRKRNVIPAEHFASSWRELSSQIAENEEILN
;
A
#
# COMPACT_ATOMS: atom_id res chain seq x y z
N MET A 1 -15.76 -31.52 11.94
CA MET A 1 -15.35 -30.72 13.12
C MET A 1 -16.17 -29.45 13.08
N LEU A 2 -16.94 -29.15 14.12
CA LEU A 2 -17.63 -27.86 14.26
C LEU A 2 -16.61 -26.86 14.83
N THR A 3 -16.43 -25.71 14.17
CA THR A 3 -15.63 -24.59 14.67
C THR A 3 -16.21 -24.07 15.99
N SER A 4 -15.35 -23.72 16.94
CA SER A 4 -15.80 -23.14 18.21
C SER A 4 -16.40 -21.76 17.99
N PRO A 5 -17.40 -21.32 18.78
CA PRO A 5 -17.91 -19.94 18.72
C PRO A 5 -16.81 -18.87 18.84
N ALA A 6 -15.73 -19.16 19.57
CA ALA A 6 -14.57 -18.27 19.68
C ALA A 6 -13.79 -18.15 18.36
N ASP A 7 -13.63 -19.25 17.62
CA ASP A 7 -12.96 -19.26 16.32
C ASP A 7 -13.77 -18.50 15.27
N GLU A 8 -15.10 -18.60 15.33
CA GLU A 8 -16.00 -17.86 14.44
C GLU A 8 -15.99 -16.35 14.70
N VAL A 9 -15.87 -15.92 15.96
CA VAL A 9 -15.73 -14.49 16.30
C VAL A 9 -14.37 -13.97 15.84
N ARG A 10 -13.29 -14.73 16.07
CA ARG A 10 -11.94 -14.39 15.63
C ARG A 10 -11.85 -14.25 14.12
N SER A 11 -12.38 -15.22 13.38
CA SER A 11 -12.41 -15.20 11.91
C SER A 11 -13.20 -14.01 11.35
N ARG A 12 -14.36 -13.69 11.94
CA ARG A 12 -15.14 -12.51 11.57
C ARG A 12 -14.39 -11.20 11.82
N ASN A 13 -13.64 -11.11 12.92
CA ASN A 13 -12.81 -9.95 13.22
C ASN A 13 -11.69 -9.78 12.19
N VAL A 14 -10.94 -10.85 11.88
CA VAL A 14 -9.90 -10.85 10.84
C VAL A 14 -10.45 -10.36 9.49
N GLU A 15 -11.60 -10.89 9.05
CA GLU A 15 -12.23 -10.47 7.79
C GLU A 15 -12.64 -8.98 7.82
N GLN A 16 -13.15 -8.50 8.95
CA GLN A 16 -13.49 -7.09 9.11
C GLN A 16 -12.26 -6.19 9.01
N ILE A 17 -11.14 -6.58 9.64
CA ILE A 17 -9.87 -5.85 9.55
C ILE A 17 -9.36 -5.84 8.10
N ARG A 18 -9.37 -6.97 7.39
CA ARG A 18 -8.93 -7.05 5.99
C ARG A 18 -9.78 -6.21 5.05
N ARG A 19 -11.10 -6.17 5.27
CA ARG A 19 -12.00 -5.28 4.54
C ARG A 19 -11.67 -3.81 4.82
N HIS A 20 -11.47 -3.44 6.08
CA HIS A 20 -11.06 -2.08 6.44
C HIS A 20 -9.73 -1.70 5.79
N ALA A 21 -8.73 -2.59 5.84
CA ALA A 21 -7.44 -2.39 5.20
C ALA A 21 -7.53 -2.25 3.67
N THR A 22 -8.46 -2.98 3.04
CA THR A 22 -8.75 -2.86 1.60
C THR A 22 -9.35 -1.49 1.28
N ASP A 23 -10.29 -1.00 2.07
CA ASP A 23 -10.87 0.34 1.91
C ASP A 23 -9.84 1.44 2.11
N LEU A 24 -9.02 1.30 3.17
CA LEU A 24 -7.93 2.21 3.52
C LEU A 24 -6.91 2.31 2.36
N PHE A 25 -6.48 1.18 1.81
CA PHE A 25 -5.54 1.16 0.68
C PHE A 25 -6.14 1.68 -0.63
N ASN A 26 -7.42 1.43 -0.87
CA ASN A 26 -8.13 1.97 -2.03
C ASN A 26 -8.20 3.50 -2.01
N GLN A 27 -8.52 4.05 -0.84
CA GLN A 27 -8.51 5.49 -0.61
C GLN A 27 -7.08 6.06 -0.74
N GLN A 28 -6.06 5.32 -0.30
CA GLN A 28 -4.65 5.74 -0.44
C GLN A 28 -4.24 5.84 -1.92
N CYS A 29 -4.58 4.83 -2.71
CA CYS A 29 -4.34 4.83 -4.15
C CYS A 29 -5.05 6.00 -4.86
N TRP A 30 -6.27 6.33 -4.43
CA TRP A 30 -6.96 7.53 -4.91
C TRP A 30 -6.16 8.79 -4.59
N CYS A 31 -5.74 8.94 -3.33
CA CYS A 31 -5.02 10.11 -2.88
C CYS A 31 -3.68 10.30 -3.61
N TRP A 32 -2.89 9.24 -3.79
CA TRP A 32 -1.68 9.31 -4.63
C TRP A 32 -1.98 9.78 -6.05
N GLY A 33 -3.10 9.32 -6.64
CA GLY A 33 -3.55 9.80 -7.94
C GLY A 33 -3.86 11.31 -7.95
N ARG A 34 -4.43 11.83 -6.88
CA ARG A 34 -4.72 13.26 -6.72
C ARG A 34 -3.47 14.09 -6.44
N ASP A 35 -2.55 13.55 -5.65
CA ASP A 35 -1.23 14.12 -5.35
C ASP A 35 -0.37 14.27 -6.62
N VAL A 36 -0.49 13.33 -7.57
CA VAL A 36 0.14 13.42 -8.90
C VAL A 36 -0.49 14.50 -9.79
N LEU A 37 -1.80 14.70 -9.67
CA LEU A 37 -2.59 15.65 -10.47
C LEU A 37 -2.74 17.02 -9.80
N ARG A 38 -2.01 17.25 -8.71
CA ARG A 38 -2.08 18.48 -7.94
C ARG A 38 -1.66 19.68 -8.82
N PRO A 39 -2.44 20.79 -8.83
CA PRO A 39 -2.20 21.92 -9.73
C PRO A 39 -0.83 22.59 -9.57
N GLU A 40 -0.33 22.66 -8.34
CA GLU A 40 0.94 23.33 -8.01
C GLU A 40 2.17 22.49 -8.38
N GLY A 41 1.98 21.21 -8.71
CA GLY A 41 3.08 20.28 -8.98
C GLY A 41 2.78 18.86 -8.52
N ASN A 42 3.49 17.90 -9.11
CA ASN A 42 3.37 16.50 -8.75
C ASN A 42 4.04 16.25 -7.39
N TRP A 43 3.23 16.07 -6.35
CA TRP A 43 3.72 15.91 -4.99
C TRP A 43 4.64 14.70 -4.80
N LEU A 44 4.41 13.59 -5.50
CA LEU A 44 5.33 12.44 -5.45
C LEU A 44 6.72 12.83 -5.94
N GLN A 45 6.82 13.61 -7.01
CA GLN A 45 8.13 14.05 -7.52
C GLN A 45 8.80 15.06 -6.57
N GLU A 46 8.03 15.90 -5.87
CA GLU A 46 8.55 16.79 -4.82
C GLU A 46 9.14 16.00 -3.63
N LEU A 47 8.58 14.83 -3.32
CA LEU A 47 9.13 13.88 -2.34
C LEU A 47 10.31 13.04 -2.87
N GLY A 48 10.75 13.28 -4.11
CA GLY A 48 11.91 12.61 -4.70
C GLY A 48 11.59 11.32 -5.46
N PHE A 49 10.32 11.01 -5.74
CA PHE A 49 10.00 9.90 -6.63
C PHE A 49 10.48 10.17 -8.05
N GLU A 50 11.11 9.16 -8.64
CA GLU A 50 11.35 9.09 -10.08
C GLU A 50 10.07 8.65 -10.79
N LYS A 51 9.65 9.42 -11.80
CA LYS A 51 8.50 9.11 -12.64
C LYS A 51 8.94 8.40 -13.92
N LEU A 52 8.55 7.14 -14.06
CA LEU A 52 8.85 6.31 -15.22
C LEU A 52 7.61 6.23 -16.12
N LYS A 53 7.78 6.56 -17.41
CA LYS A 53 6.71 6.49 -18.41
C LYS A 53 6.69 5.12 -19.09
N PRO A 54 5.49 4.57 -19.39
CA PRO A 54 5.39 3.31 -20.09
C PRO A 54 6.08 3.39 -21.47
N PRO A 55 6.68 2.28 -21.94
CA PRO A 55 7.19 2.18 -23.29
C PRO A 55 6.11 2.49 -24.34
N ALA A 56 6.49 3.17 -25.43
CA ALA A 56 5.55 3.66 -26.45
C ALA A 56 4.79 2.54 -27.19
N ASP A 57 5.33 1.32 -27.19
CA ASP A 57 4.78 0.12 -27.78
C ASP A 57 3.74 -0.59 -26.89
N ARG A 58 3.70 -0.31 -25.58
CA ARG A 58 2.72 -0.86 -24.65
C ARG A 58 1.44 -0.02 -24.58
N LYS A 59 0.56 -0.22 -25.56
CA LYS A 59 -0.73 0.50 -25.68
C LYS A 59 -1.75 0.18 -24.58
N ASP A 60 -1.58 -0.95 -23.89
CA ASP A 60 -2.40 -1.39 -22.76
C ASP A 60 -2.04 -0.68 -21.44
N CYS A 61 -0.93 0.06 -21.42
CA CYS A 61 -0.37 0.68 -20.21
C CYS A 61 -0.27 2.19 -20.39
N SER A 62 -1.24 2.96 -19.88
CA SER A 62 -1.23 4.43 -19.98
C SER A 62 -0.71 5.14 -18.73
N SER A 63 -0.56 4.43 -17.60
CA SER A 63 -0.17 5.03 -16.32
C SER A 63 1.33 4.92 -16.04
N SER A 64 1.91 6.00 -15.52
CA SER A 64 3.31 6.05 -15.06
C SER A 64 3.53 5.19 -13.81
N VAL A 65 4.76 4.70 -13.64
CA VAL A 65 5.28 4.12 -12.40
C VAL A 65 6.00 5.22 -11.64
N TYR A 66 5.86 5.25 -10.31
CA TYR A 66 6.64 6.13 -9.44
C TYR A 66 7.53 5.28 -8.54
N GLN A 67 8.83 5.55 -8.53
CA GLN A 67 9.80 4.81 -7.71
C GLN A 67 10.57 5.75 -6.79
N LEU A 68 10.69 5.37 -5.51
CA LEU A 68 11.49 6.08 -4.51
C LEU A 68 12.51 5.12 -3.91
N SER A 69 13.79 5.51 -3.97
CA SER A 69 14.85 4.81 -3.24
C SER A 69 14.95 5.34 -1.82
N LEU A 70 14.97 4.46 -0.84
CA LEU A 70 15.08 4.76 0.57
C LEU A 70 16.46 4.35 1.10
N SER A 71 16.80 4.85 2.29
CA SER A 71 18.04 4.47 2.98
C SER A 71 18.06 2.96 3.30
N GLY A 72 19.27 2.38 3.34
CA GLY A 72 19.46 0.97 3.67
C GLY A 72 19.20 -0.01 2.52
N GLY A 73 19.04 0.47 1.28
CA GLY A 73 18.72 -0.38 0.13
C GLY A 73 17.25 -0.80 0.10
N ARG A 74 16.38 0.02 0.69
CA ARG A 74 14.93 -0.12 0.61
C ARG A 74 14.38 0.68 -0.56
N CYS A 75 13.22 0.30 -1.08
CA CYS A 75 12.56 1.08 -2.11
C CYS A 75 11.04 0.95 -2.05
N VAL A 76 10.35 1.96 -2.57
CA VAL A 76 8.91 1.96 -2.78
C VAL A 76 8.63 2.17 -4.25
N VAL A 77 7.72 1.36 -4.80
CA VAL A 77 7.23 1.52 -6.17
C VAL A 77 5.71 1.63 -6.12
N LEU A 78 5.16 2.73 -6.62
CA LEU A 78 3.73 3.01 -6.66
C LEU A 78 3.20 2.91 -8.09
N ARG A 79 2.04 2.27 -8.22
CA ARG A 79 1.27 2.24 -9.46
C ARG A 79 -0.23 2.20 -9.19
N GLY A 80 -1.03 2.56 -10.20
CA GLY A 80 -2.49 2.60 -10.09
C GLY A 80 -3.18 1.29 -9.67
N PHE A 81 -2.48 0.14 -9.73
CA PHE A 81 -2.99 -1.16 -9.31
C PHE A 81 -2.42 -1.66 -7.97
N GLY A 82 -1.45 -0.96 -7.36
CA GLY A 82 -0.90 -1.35 -6.07
C GLY A 82 0.45 -0.70 -5.73
N ALA A 83 1.04 -1.14 -4.63
CA ALA A 83 2.30 -0.65 -4.11
C ALA A 83 3.25 -1.81 -3.82
N TYR A 84 4.52 -1.63 -4.15
CA TYR A 84 5.60 -2.54 -3.81
C TYR A 84 6.55 -1.88 -2.81
N PHE A 85 6.97 -2.64 -1.81
CA PHE A 85 8.03 -2.27 -0.89
C PHE A 85 9.12 -3.35 -0.94
N GLY A 86 10.36 -2.92 -1.15
CA GLY A 86 11.53 -3.79 -1.18
C GLY A 86 12.50 -3.46 -0.06
N ASP A 87 13.12 -4.49 0.53
CA ASP A 87 14.26 -4.38 1.43
C ASP A 87 15.35 -5.37 1.02
N ARG A 88 16.58 -4.87 0.84
CA ARG A 88 17.72 -5.65 0.35
C ARG A 88 17.93 -6.99 1.08
N LYS A 89 17.62 -7.08 2.38
CA LYS A 89 17.84 -8.27 3.21
C LYS A 89 16.62 -9.18 3.28
N LEU A 90 15.42 -8.64 3.19
CA LEU A 90 14.18 -9.36 3.49
C LEU A 90 13.42 -9.80 2.23
N GLY A 91 13.73 -9.24 1.06
CA GLY A 91 12.96 -9.44 -0.17
C GLY A 91 12.00 -8.26 -0.39
N GLY A 92 10.80 -8.53 -0.90
CA GLY A 92 9.80 -7.51 -1.14
C GLY A 92 8.39 -7.97 -0.87
N VAL A 93 7.48 -7.01 -0.74
CA VAL A 93 6.05 -7.26 -0.64
C VAL A 93 5.32 -6.37 -1.64
N PHE A 94 4.29 -6.93 -2.26
CA PHE A 94 3.39 -6.18 -3.13
C PHE A 94 1.97 -6.22 -2.56
N LEU A 95 1.38 -5.05 -2.36
CA LEU A 95 -0.02 -4.89 -1.95
C LEU A 95 -0.85 -4.46 -3.16
N SER A 96 -1.77 -5.33 -3.57
CA SER A 96 -2.74 -5.04 -4.62
C SER A 96 -3.84 -4.10 -4.14
N ARG A 97 -4.36 -3.27 -5.04
CA ARG A 97 -5.48 -2.37 -4.76
C ARG A 97 -6.81 -3.11 -4.50
N ASN A 98 -6.97 -4.31 -5.06
CA ASN A 98 -8.27 -4.97 -5.10
C ASN A 98 -8.65 -5.65 -3.78
N LYS A 99 -7.66 -6.14 -3.04
CA LYS A 99 -7.85 -6.88 -1.79
C LYS A 99 -6.61 -6.75 -0.93
N PHE A 100 -6.80 -6.67 0.39
CA PHE A 100 -5.72 -6.72 1.36
C PHE A 100 -5.17 -8.15 1.48
N GLU A 101 -4.31 -8.48 0.53
CA GLU A 101 -3.55 -9.73 0.39
C GLU A 101 -2.14 -9.38 -0.10
N PRO A 102 -1.24 -8.99 0.83
CA PRO A 102 0.14 -8.72 0.47
C PRO A 102 0.81 -9.98 -0.10
N ARG A 103 1.45 -9.86 -1.26
CA ARG A 103 2.20 -10.96 -1.88
C ARG A 103 3.68 -10.83 -1.54
N TYR A 104 4.27 -11.86 -0.95
CA TYR A 104 5.71 -11.91 -0.70
C TYR A 104 6.48 -12.22 -1.99
N LEU A 105 7.55 -11.47 -2.23
CA LEU A 105 8.40 -11.56 -3.41
C LEU A 105 9.85 -11.77 -2.96
N SER A 106 10.55 -12.72 -3.58
CA SER A 106 11.96 -12.99 -3.24
C SER A 106 12.90 -11.83 -3.59
N GLN A 107 12.52 -11.04 -4.60
CA GLN A 107 13.28 -9.92 -5.10
C GLN A 107 13.01 -8.69 -4.23
N SER A 108 14.08 -8.07 -3.74
CA SER A 108 14.07 -6.80 -2.99
C SER A 108 14.12 -5.54 -3.85
N LYS A 109 14.33 -5.73 -5.16
CA LYS A 109 14.24 -4.69 -6.16
C LYS A 109 13.61 -5.30 -7.42
N LEU A 110 12.69 -4.57 -8.02
CA LEU A 110 12.14 -4.95 -9.32
C LEU A 110 13.19 -4.68 -10.41
N GLU A 111 13.45 -5.68 -11.26
CA GLU A 111 14.39 -5.55 -12.38
C GLU A 111 13.87 -4.56 -13.44
N HIS A 112 12.55 -4.53 -13.60
CA HIS A 112 11.85 -3.64 -14.51
C HIS A 112 10.67 -2.95 -13.81
N PRO A 113 10.30 -1.74 -14.24
CA PRO A 113 9.10 -1.08 -13.71
C PRO A 113 7.86 -1.93 -14.02
N PRO A 114 6.95 -2.16 -13.07
CA PRO A 114 5.80 -3.03 -13.28
C PRO A 114 4.71 -2.29 -14.07
N TRP A 115 4.71 -2.39 -15.40
CA TRP A 115 3.68 -1.80 -16.26
C TRP A 115 2.38 -2.62 -16.27
N SER A 116 2.33 -3.79 -15.68
CA SER A 116 1.11 -4.55 -15.42
C SER A 116 1.33 -5.46 -14.21
N ASP A 117 0.27 -6.10 -13.71
CA ASP A 117 0.42 -7.11 -12.65
C ASP A 117 1.31 -8.28 -13.09
N SER A 118 1.29 -8.61 -14.39
CA SER A 118 2.11 -9.69 -14.97
C SER A 118 3.60 -9.35 -15.11
N ASP A 119 3.98 -8.07 -14.94
CA ASP A 119 5.39 -7.67 -14.88
C ASP A 119 5.99 -7.85 -13.48
N LEU A 120 5.17 -8.16 -12.46
CA LEU A 120 5.66 -8.46 -11.12
C LEU A 120 6.28 -9.86 -11.07
N PRO A 121 7.32 -10.07 -10.26
CA PRO A 121 7.87 -11.40 -10.03
C PRO A 121 6.82 -12.34 -9.44
N GLU A 122 7.06 -13.64 -9.59
CA GLU A 122 6.19 -14.66 -8.99
C GLU A 122 6.23 -14.56 -7.45
N SER A 123 5.05 -14.64 -6.84
CA SER A 123 4.92 -14.63 -5.39
C SER A 123 5.46 -15.92 -4.78
N GLN A 124 6.21 -15.77 -3.69
CA GLN A 124 6.66 -16.90 -2.89
C GLN A 124 5.56 -17.35 -1.93
N PRO A 125 5.39 -18.67 -1.71
CA PRO A 125 4.51 -19.15 -0.65
C PRO A 125 5.02 -18.70 0.71
N ILE A 126 4.09 -18.35 1.60
CA ILE A 126 4.44 -18.04 2.99
C ILE A 126 4.71 -19.34 3.73
N THR A 127 5.92 -19.46 4.25
CA THR A 127 6.41 -20.61 5.03
C THR A 127 6.89 -20.12 6.38
N GLU A 128 7.10 -21.05 7.32
CA GLU A 128 7.62 -20.68 8.64
C GLU A 128 8.96 -19.94 8.58
N THR A 129 9.79 -20.24 7.57
CA THR A 129 11.11 -19.61 7.42
C THR A 129 11.07 -18.17 6.92
N ASN A 130 10.02 -17.77 6.19
CA ASN A 130 9.91 -16.43 5.62
C ASN A 130 8.80 -15.58 6.25
N ARG A 131 7.98 -16.17 7.15
CA ARG A 131 6.85 -15.52 7.82
C ARG A 131 7.25 -14.21 8.49
N GLU A 132 8.31 -14.21 9.28
CA GLU A 132 8.79 -13.00 9.98
C GLU A 132 9.19 -11.89 8.98
N SER A 133 9.90 -12.25 7.91
CA SER A 133 10.29 -11.29 6.87
C SER A 133 9.08 -10.73 6.13
N TYR A 134 8.11 -11.59 5.82
CA TYR A 134 6.85 -11.20 5.19
C TYR A 134 6.02 -10.25 6.07
N THR A 135 5.84 -10.58 7.35
CA THR A 135 5.14 -9.72 8.33
C THR A 135 5.86 -8.38 8.46
N MET A 136 7.19 -8.39 8.62
CA MET A 136 8.00 -7.18 8.78
C MET A 136 7.94 -6.28 7.54
N LEU A 137 8.07 -6.83 6.33
CA LEU A 137 7.97 -6.07 5.09
C LEU A 137 6.57 -5.45 4.91
N THR A 138 5.52 -6.20 5.22
CA THR A 138 4.14 -5.71 5.14
C THR A 138 3.93 -4.53 6.09
N ARG A 139 4.40 -4.64 7.33
CA ARG A 139 4.34 -3.55 8.30
C ARG A 139 5.19 -2.36 7.87
N CYS A 140 6.39 -2.59 7.34
CA CYS A 140 7.24 -1.52 6.80
C CYS A 140 6.57 -0.73 5.66
N LEU A 141 5.84 -1.42 4.76
CA LEU A 141 5.03 -0.75 3.74
C LEU A 141 3.93 0.11 4.38
N ILE A 142 3.17 -0.46 5.31
CA ILE A 142 2.08 0.25 6.01
C ILE A 142 2.59 1.48 6.76
N ASP A 143 3.67 1.33 7.52
CA ASP A 143 4.28 2.41 8.28
C ASP A 143 4.81 3.50 7.35
N TRP A 144 5.41 3.12 6.21
CA TRP A 144 5.82 4.08 5.19
C TRP A 144 4.63 4.86 4.61
N ILE A 145 3.48 4.21 4.38
CA ILE A 145 2.25 4.91 3.94
C ILE A 145 1.76 5.87 5.02
N ALA A 146 1.79 5.46 6.29
CA ALA A 146 1.42 6.35 7.41
C ALA A 146 2.32 7.59 7.46
N ASP A 147 3.64 7.42 7.31
CA ASP A 147 4.61 8.51 7.31
C ASP A 147 4.42 9.44 6.11
N TYR A 148 4.11 8.89 4.94
CA TYR A 148 3.73 9.66 3.75
C TYR A 148 2.54 10.58 4.03
N GLU A 149 1.49 10.06 4.68
CA GLU A 149 0.30 10.85 5.02
C GLU A 149 0.60 11.93 6.06
N MET A 150 1.46 11.65 7.03
CA MET A 150 1.94 12.66 7.98
C MET A 150 2.71 13.80 7.27
N GLU A 151 3.55 13.49 6.29
CA GLU A 151 4.25 14.50 5.48
C GLU A 151 3.26 15.32 4.65
N VAL A 152 2.24 14.70 4.05
CA VAL A 152 1.16 15.43 3.36
C VAL A 152 0.50 16.41 4.31
N LEU A 153 0.07 15.98 5.49
CA LEU A 153 -0.58 16.86 6.46
C LEU A 153 0.35 17.98 6.93
N SER A 154 1.64 17.69 7.12
CA SER A 154 2.63 18.67 7.55
C SER A 154 2.93 19.74 6.48
N ARG A 155 2.96 19.34 5.21
CA ARG A 155 3.43 20.20 4.10
C ARG A 155 2.31 20.83 3.30
N LEU A 156 1.23 20.10 3.08
CA LEU A 156 0.07 20.52 2.27
C LEU A 156 -1.14 20.89 3.14
N GLY A 157 -1.14 20.47 4.40
CA GLY A 157 -2.18 20.79 5.36
C GLY A 157 -3.38 19.84 5.32
N LEU A 158 -4.11 19.77 6.43
CA LEU A 158 -5.36 19.01 6.52
C LEU A 158 -6.41 19.41 5.46
N PRO A 159 -6.65 20.71 5.17
CA PRO A 159 -7.65 21.11 4.17
C PRO A 159 -7.38 20.55 2.78
N TYR A 160 -6.10 20.42 2.38
CA TYR A 160 -5.74 19.82 1.09
C TYR A 160 -6.22 18.36 1.01
N ARG A 161 -6.02 17.59 2.07
CA ARG A 161 -6.43 16.18 2.08
C ARG A 161 -7.94 16.04 2.18
N GLU A 162 -8.62 16.87 2.97
CA GLU A 162 -10.09 16.92 2.99
C GLU A 162 -10.66 17.20 1.59
N MET A 163 -10.14 18.21 0.89
CA MET A 163 -10.54 18.54 -0.48
C MET A 163 -10.30 17.38 -1.46
N THR A 164 -9.22 16.62 -1.26
CA THR A 164 -8.89 15.44 -2.05
C THR A 164 -9.91 14.31 -1.86
N LEU A 165 -10.53 14.22 -0.68
CA LEU A 165 -11.50 13.19 -0.32
C LEU A 165 -12.95 13.54 -0.69
N ILE A 166 -13.30 14.81 -0.88
CA ILE A 166 -14.65 15.23 -1.34
C ILE A 166 -15.12 14.43 -2.59
N PRO A 167 -14.36 14.36 -3.69
CA PRO A 167 -14.76 13.56 -4.86
C PRO A 167 -14.68 12.04 -4.66
N TRP A 168 -13.97 11.56 -3.64
CA TRP A 168 -13.91 10.14 -3.27
C TRP A 168 -15.17 9.68 -2.52
N ASP A 169 -15.73 10.56 -1.69
CA ASP A 169 -16.95 10.31 -0.94
C ASP A 169 -18.19 10.29 -1.84
N THR A 170 -18.43 9.13 -2.46
CA THR A 170 -19.64 8.88 -3.24
C THR A 170 -20.80 8.37 -2.36
N ARG A 171 -20.73 8.49 -1.02
CA ARG A 171 -21.68 7.92 -0.03
C ARG A 171 -21.91 6.40 -0.09
N LYS A 172 -21.09 5.69 -0.86
CA LYS A 172 -21.15 4.22 -1.07
C LYS A 172 -19.95 3.49 -0.50
N ARG A 173 -18.95 4.22 -0.03
CA ARG A 173 -17.68 3.69 0.48
C ARG A 173 -17.53 4.14 1.93
N ASN A 174 -16.84 3.33 2.72
CA ASN A 174 -16.33 3.80 3.98
C ASN A 174 -15.21 4.81 3.69
N VAL A 175 -15.37 6.05 4.14
CA VAL A 175 -14.36 7.10 3.95
C VAL A 175 -13.64 7.27 5.26
N ILE A 176 -12.32 7.08 5.22
CA ILE A 176 -11.47 7.34 6.38
C ILE A 176 -11.23 8.86 6.41
N PRO A 177 -11.58 9.58 7.49
CA PRO A 177 -11.36 11.02 7.56
C PRO A 177 -9.87 11.38 7.42
N ALA A 178 -9.59 12.56 6.84
CA ALA A 178 -8.24 12.99 6.53
C ALA A 178 -7.34 13.06 7.78
N GLU A 179 -7.90 13.50 8.90
CA GLU A 179 -7.27 13.60 10.21
C GLU A 179 -6.92 12.25 10.84
N HIS A 180 -7.60 11.18 10.42
CA HIS A 180 -7.41 9.84 10.95
C HIS A 180 -6.58 8.95 10.03
N PHE A 181 -6.26 9.41 8.82
CA PHE A 181 -5.77 8.52 7.77
C PHE A 181 -4.41 7.89 8.11
N ALA A 182 -3.46 8.69 8.59
CA ALA A 182 -2.17 8.20 9.07
C ALA A 182 -2.32 7.29 10.31
N SER A 183 -3.19 7.65 11.26
CA SER A 183 -3.41 6.84 12.47
C SER A 183 -4.05 5.49 12.16
N SER A 184 -4.97 5.42 11.19
CA SER A 184 -5.58 4.15 10.77
C SER A 184 -4.56 3.19 10.17
N TRP A 185 -3.56 3.70 9.45
CA TRP A 185 -2.43 2.88 8.99
C TRP A 185 -1.57 2.37 10.16
N ARG A 186 -1.24 3.23 11.12
CA ARG A 186 -0.48 2.84 12.32
C ARG A 186 -1.24 1.80 13.16
N GLU A 187 -2.55 1.95 13.27
CA GLU A 187 -3.41 0.99 13.95
C GLU A 187 -3.40 -0.36 13.24
N LEU A 188 -3.54 -0.40 11.91
CA LEU A 188 -3.44 -1.62 11.12
C LEU A 188 -2.07 -2.32 11.30
N SER A 189 -0.97 -1.56 11.28
CA SER A 189 0.38 -2.09 11.55
C SER A 189 0.47 -2.75 12.94
N SER A 190 -0.17 -2.16 13.94
CA SER A 190 -0.21 -2.69 15.31
C SER A 190 -1.07 -3.95 15.40
N GLN A 191 -2.26 -3.95 14.77
CA GLN A 191 -3.14 -5.12 14.72
C GLN A 191 -2.46 -6.32 14.03
N ILE A 192 -1.69 -6.09 12.96
CA ILE A 192 -0.91 -7.14 12.29
C ILE A 192 0.18 -7.70 13.22
N ALA A 193 0.84 -6.85 14.01
CA ALA A 193 1.85 -7.29 14.97
C ALA A 193 1.25 -8.15 16.09
N GLU A 194 0.01 -7.89 16.48
CA GLU A 194 -0.72 -8.64 17.50
C GLU A 194 -1.35 -9.93 16.96
N ASN A 195 -1.75 -9.93 15.68
CA ASN A 195 -2.41 -11.07 15.04
C ASN A 195 -2.01 -11.21 13.57
N GLU A 196 -0.99 -12.03 13.30
CA GLU A 196 -0.50 -12.29 11.95
C GLU A 196 -1.54 -12.97 11.03
N GLU A 197 -2.63 -13.54 11.57
CA GLU A 197 -3.70 -14.12 10.76
C GLU A 197 -4.39 -13.11 9.84
N ILE A 198 -4.26 -11.82 10.14
CA ILE A 198 -4.71 -10.73 9.25
C ILE A 198 -4.03 -10.82 7.87
N LEU A 199 -2.83 -11.38 7.80
CA LEU A 199 -2.03 -11.52 6.59
C LEU A 199 -2.19 -12.87 5.87
N ASN A 200 -2.92 -13.82 6.46
CA ASN A 200 -3.09 -15.18 5.94
C ASN A 200 -4.32 -15.33 5.04
#